data_AF-A0A938LQW5-F1
#
_entry.id   AF-A0A938LQW5-F1
#
_cell.length_a   1.000
_cell.length_b   1.000
_cell.length_c   1.000
_cell.angle_alpha   90.00
_cell.angle_beta   90.00
_cell.angle_gamma   90.00
#
_symmetry.space_group_name_H-M   'P 1'
#
loop_
_entity.id
_entity.type
_entity.pdbx_description
1 polymer ?
#
loop_
_entity_poly.entity_id
_entity_poly.type
_entity_poly.pdbx_seq_one_letter_code
_entity_poly.pdbx_strand_id
1 'polypeptide(L)' 'MDLLTVLMHEIGHVLGMTHTDSDREPLMSETLDAGVRILPRAGDVADLIFRCALALARICGR' A
#
# COMPACT_ATOMS: atom_id res chain seq x y z
N MET A 1 1.38 -15.79 0.66
CA MET A 1 0.17 -15.10 0.25
C MET A 1 -0.92 -16.04 -0.26
N ASP A 2 -2.12 -15.50 -0.44
CA ASP A 2 -3.13 -15.99 -1.40
C ASP A 2 -3.34 -14.95 -2.54
N LEU A 3 -4.04 -15.32 -3.62
CA LEU A 3 -4.18 -14.48 -4.82
C LEU A 3 -4.81 -13.11 -4.58
N LEU A 4 -5.80 -13.00 -3.69
CA LEU A 4 -6.45 -11.72 -3.42
C LEU A 4 -5.53 -10.81 -2.59
N THR A 5 -4.69 -11.38 -1.71
CA THR A 5 -3.68 -10.59 -0.97
C THR A 5 -2.57 -10.11 -1.90
N VAL A 6 -2.15 -10.92 -2.89
CA VAL A 6 -1.22 -10.46 -3.95
C VAL A 6 -1.85 -9.35 -4.78
N LEU A 7 -3.10 -9.53 -5.23
CA LEU A 7 -3.79 -8.51 -6.01
C LEU A 7 -3.85 -7.17 -5.27
N MET A 8 -4.16 -7.19 -3.97
CA MET A 8 -4.17 -5.98 -3.15
C MET A 8 -2.77 -5.34 -3.02
N HIS A 9 -1.71 -6.13 -2.86
CA HIS A 9 -0.32 -5.65 -2.86
C HIS A 9 0.05 -4.96 -4.17
N GLU A 10 -0.25 -5.58 -5.31
CA GLU A 10 0.03 -5.01 -6.64
C GLU A 10 -0.81 -3.75 -6.92
N ILE A 11 -2.06 -3.70 -6.45
CA ILE A 11 -2.87 -2.47 -6.50
C ILE A 11 -2.18 -1.35 -5.70
N GLY A 12 -1.56 -1.65 -4.56
CA GLY A 12 -0.76 -0.69 -3.81
C GLY A 12 0.37 -0.08 -4.65
N HIS A 13 1.09 -0.90 -5.41
CA HIS A 13 2.10 -0.41 -6.35
C HIS A 13 1.52 0.47 -7.46
N VAL A 14 0.36 0.08 -8.04
CA VAL A 14 -0.36 0.92 -9.03
C VAL A 14 -0.76 2.27 -8.43
N LEU A 15 -1.09 2.32 -7.15
CA LEU A 15 -1.43 3.54 -6.42
C LEU A 15 -0.20 4.34 -5.93
N GLY A 16 1.02 3.89 -6.23
CA GLY A 16 2.27 4.59 -5.90
C GLY A 16 2.82 4.30 -4.51
N MET A 17 2.36 3.24 -3.84
CA MET A 17 2.95 2.72 -2.62
C MET A 17 4.19 1.87 -2.95
N THR A 18 5.21 1.96 -2.11
CA THR A 18 6.45 1.18 -2.22
C THR A 18 6.45 0.09 -1.16
N HIS A 19 7.37 -0.87 -1.30
CA HIS A 19 7.60 -1.82 -0.22
C HIS A 19 7.95 -1.11 1.08
N THR A 20 7.59 -1.75 2.18
CA THR A 20 7.81 -1.25 3.54
C THR A 20 8.26 -2.37 4.46
N ASP A 21 9.26 -2.07 5.29
CA ASP A 21 9.72 -2.95 6.36
C ASP A 21 8.92 -2.74 7.65
N SER A 22 7.85 -1.93 7.61
CA SER A 22 7.03 -1.63 8.78
C SER A 22 5.93 -2.65 8.99
N ASP A 23 5.88 -3.24 10.18
CA ASP A 23 4.78 -4.12 10.64
C ASP A 23 3.41 -3.41 10.70
N ARG A 24 3.38 -2.08 10.55
CA ARG A 24 2.15 -1.29 10.49
C ARG A 24 1.41 -1.48 9.18
N GLU A 25 2.16 -1.67 8.08
CA GLU A 25 1.66 -1.83 6.71
C GLU A 25 2.07 -3.20 6.12
N PRO A 26 1.66 -4.31 6.78
CA PRO A 26 2.13 -5.63 6.41
C PRO A 26 1.68 -6.05 5.01
N LEU A 27 0.67 -5.39 4.43
CA LEU A 27 0.20 -5.66 3.07
C LEU A 27 1.25 -5.27 2.01
N MET A 28 2.01 -4.20 2.26
CA MET A 28 3.05 -3.71 1.36
C MET A 28 4.45 -4.26 1.72
N SER A 29 4.55 -5.27 2.58
CA SER A 29 5.84 -5.95 2.82
C SER A 29 6.30 -6.65 1.55
N GLU A 30 7.61 -6.63 1.28
CA GLU A 30 8.23 -7.33 0.14
C GLU A 30 7.92 -8.83 0.17
N THR A 31 7.79 -9.42 1.37
CA THR A 31 7.51 -10.85 1.56
C THR A 31 6.20 -11.08 2.29
N LEU A 32 5.33 -11.92 1.74
CA LEU A 32 4.00 -12.23 2.30
C LEU A 32 3.80 -13.75 2.51
N ASP A 33 3.48 -14.14 3.75
CA ASP A 33 3.35 -15.55 4.17
C ASP A 33 2.27 -16.32 3.42
N ALA A 34 2.61 -17.51 2.89
CA ALA A 34 1.73 -18.44 2.18
C ALA A 34 0.42 -18.72 2.93
N GLY A 35 -0.72 -18.65 2.22
CA GLY A 35 -2.03 -18.98 2.81
C GLY A 35 -2.57 -17.98 3.83
N VAL A 36 -1.90 -16.85 4.07
CA VAL A 36 -2.36 -15.80 4.98
C VAL A 36 -3.11 -14.72 4.22
N ARG A 37 -4.33 -14.42 4.70
CA ARG A 37 -5.15 -13.28 4.28
C ARG A 37 -4.71 -12.03 5.04
N ILE A 38 -4.15 -11.06 4.33
CA ILE A 38 -3.85 -9.74 4.88
C ILE A 38 -4.86 -8.75 4.31
N LEU A 39 -5.51 -8.00 5.20
CA LEU A 39 -6.41 -6.91 4.85
C LEU A 39 -5.69 -5.56 5.08
N PRO A 40 -6.00 -4.53 4.27
CA PRO A 40 -5.51 -3.19 4.50
C PRO A 40 -5.84 -2.70 5.91
N ARG A 41 -4.86 -2.09 6.57
CA ARG A 41 -5.00 -1.46 7.88
C ARG A 41 -5.18 0.05 7.73
N ALA A 42 -5.50 0.70 8.84
CA ALA A 42 -5.68 2.15 8.85
C ALA A 42 -4.42 2.92 8.40
N GLY A 43 -3.24 2.36 8.64
CA GLY A 43 -1.98 2.96 8.23
C GLY A 43 -1.77 2.90 6.71
N ASP A 44 -2.19 1.81 6.05
CA ASP A 44 -2.06 1.62 4.60
C ASP A 44 -2.88 2.69 3.88
N VAL A 45 -4.08 2.94 4.41
CA VAL A 45 -4.99 3.99 3.93
C VAL A 45 -4.42 5.38 4.23
N ALA A 46 -3.80 5.60 5.38
CA ALA A 46 -3.20 6.87 5.73
C ALA A 46 -2.00 7.22 4.82
N ASP A 47 -1.13 6.25 4.51
CA ASP A 47 -0.02 6.44 3.56
C ASP A 47 -0.56 6.76 2.15
N LEU A 48 -1.59 6.04 1.70
CA LEU A 48 -2.24 6.31 0.42
C LEU A 48 -2.84 7.73 0.37
N ILE A 49 -3.57 8.16 1.40
CA ILE A 49 -4.15 9.51 1.48
C ILE A 49 -3.05 10.57 1.46
N PHE A 50 -1.97 10.36 2.22
CA PHE A 50 -0.84 11.28 2.25
C PHE A 50 -0.17 11.42 0.87
N ARG A 51 0.06 10.29 0.17
CA ARG A 51 0.63 10.28 -1.17
C ARG A 51 -0.27 10.94 -2.20
N CYS A 52 -1.58 10.71 -2.15
CA CYS A 52 -2.56 11.41 -2.99
C CYS A 52 -2.56 12.92 -2.74
N ALA A 53 -2.57 13.35 -1.48
CA ALA A 53 -2.50 14.77 -1.13
C ALA A 53 -1.22 15.43 -1.64
N LEU A 54 -0.07 14.75 -1.53
CA LEU A 54 1.20 15.22 -2.06
C LEU A 54 1.21 15.28 -3.60
N ALA A 55 0.65 14.27 -4.27
CA ALA A 55 0.52 14.25 -5.72
C ALA A 55 -0.38 15.38 -6.24
N LEU A 56 -1.51 15.62 -5.58
CA LEU A 56 -2.43 16.73 -5.91
C LEU A 56 -1.78 18.10 -5.67
N ALA A 57 -1.01 18.27 -4.59
CA ALA A 57 -0.26 19.50 -4.33
C ALA A 57 0.78 19.79 -5.44
N ARG A 58 1.39 18.74 -6.02
CA ARG A 58 2.30 18.88 -7.18
C ARG A 58 1.58 19.25 -8.47
N ILE A 59 0.33 18.82 -8.65
CA ILE A 59 -0.50 19.14 -9.83
C ILE A 59 -1.08 20.56 -9.75
N CYS A 60 -1.45 21.01 -8.55
CA CYS A 60 -2.02 22.34 -8.30
C CYS A 60 -0.96 23.45 -8.07
N GLY A 61 0.33 23.09 -8.06
CA GLY A 61 1.46 24.01 -7.91
C GLY A 61 1.92 24.67 -9.21
N ARG A 62 0.98 25.05 -10.09
CA ARG A 62 1.21 26.04 -11.16
C ARG A 62 0.11 27.09 -11.14
#